data_AF-A0A2A2EA72-F1
#
_entry.id   AF-A0A2A2EA72-F1
#
_cell.length_a   1.000
_cell.length_b   1.000
_cell.length_c   1.000
_cell.angle_alpha   90.00
_cell.angle_beta   90.00
_cell.angle_gamma   90.00
#
_symmetry.space_group_name_H-M   'P 1'
#
loop_
_entity.id
_entity.type
_entity.pdbx_description
1 polymer ?
#
loop_
_entity_poly.entity_id
_entity_poly.type
_entity_poly.pdbx_seq_one_letter_code
_entity_poly.pdbx_strand_id
1 'polypeptide(L)'
;MATEKKSRFERWAERLSEWAGSASTFKIAVLGLVIWAATGPLFHFNDTWQLIVNTSTTIITFLMVFLIQNTQNRDNDALHIKLDELLRVSKDAQTALLDLDERDAKQLKKMRKRYVELGRQAECDDNEVKNIIDGVEEPESPEK
;
A
#
# COMPACT_ATOMS: atom_id res chain seq x y z
N MET A 1 -2.86 26.62 23.58
CA MET A 1 -2.91 25.31 22.88
C MET A 1 -3.77 24.39 23.71
N ALA A 2 -5.02 24.17 23.32
CA ALA A 2 -5.89 23.22 24.00
C ALA A 2 -5.45 21.81 23.62
N THR A 3 -4.86 21.08 24.57
CA THR A 3 -4.68 19.63 24.43
C THR A 3 -6.07 19.00 24.48
N GLU A 4 -6.65 18.72 23.31
CA GLU A 4 -7.86 17.92 23.21
C GLU A 4 -7.61 16.59 23.92
N LYS A 5 -8.51 16.28 24.85
CA LYS A 5 -8.42 15.12 25.73
C LYS A 5 -8.73 13.89 24.91
N LYS A 6 -7.71 13.28 24.30
CA LYS A 6 -7.82 12.03 23.51
C LYS A 6 -8.87 11.10 24.13
N SER A 7 -9.93 10.84 23.38
CA SER A 7 -11.04 10.00 23.81
C SER A 7 -10.49 8.66 24.32
N ARG A 8 -11.13 8.05 25.31
CA ARG A 8 -10.72 6.71 25.79
C ARG A 8 -10.74 5.70 24.64
N PHE A 9 -11.64 5.89 23.68
CA PHE A 9 -11.73 5.11 22.45
C PHE A 9 -10.50 5.30 21.56
N GLU A 10 -10.06 6.54 21.33
CA GLU A 10 -8.90 6.82 20.46
C GLU A 10 -7.62 6.21 21.00
N ARG A 11 -7.38 6.26 22.32
CA ARG A 11 -6.22 5.61 22.95
C ARG A 11 -6.30 4.08 22.91
N TRP A 12 -7.51 3.52 22.92
CA TRP A 12 -7.72 2.10 22.74
C TRP A 12 -7.50 1.67 21.29
N ALA A 13 -8.03 2.43 20.33
CA ALA A 13 -7.88 2.20 18.90
C ALA A 13 -6.41 2.34 18.46
N GLU A 14 -5.68 3.34 18.94
CA GLU A 14 -4.24 3.48 18.65
C GLU A 14 -3.43 2.32 19.21
N ARG A 15 -3.67 1.90 20.46
CA ARG A 15 -2.99 0.73 21.03
C ARG A 15 -3.32 -0.55 20.28
N LEU A 16 -4.58 -0.73 19.88
CA LEU A 16 -5.00 -1.87 19.07
C LEU A 16 -4.34 -1.84 17.69
N SER A 17 -4.19 -0.67 17.07
CA SER A 17 -3.54 -0.53 15.77
C SER A 17 -2.02 -0.78 15.85
N GLU A 18 -1.36 -0.23 16.88
CA GLU A 18 0.06 -0.50 17.17
C GLU A 18 0.31 -1.99 17.45
N TRP A 19 -0.58 -2.63 18.20
CA TRP A 19 -0.49 -4.07 18.43
C TRP A 19 -0.79 -4.86 17.15
N ALA A 20 -1.85 -4.55 16.41
CA ALA A 20 -2.22 -5.27 15.20
C ALA A 20 -1.10 -5.24 14.13
N GLY A 21 -0.32 -4.16 14.06
CA GLY A 21 0.80 -4.02 13.13
C GLY A 21 2.14 -4.62 13.62
N SER A 22 2.25 -5.07 14.88
CA SER A 22 3.53 -5.51 15.43
C SER A 22 3.89 -6.96 15.07
N ALA A 23 5.17 -7.21 14.77
CA ALA A 23 5.69 -8.56 14.50
C ALA A 23 5.53 -9.53 15.70
N SER A 24 5.43 -9.01 16.93
CA SER A 24 5.18 -9.81 18.12
C SER A 24 3.74 -10.36 18.16
N THR A 25 2.77 -9.57 17.69
CA THR A 25 1.36 -9.98 17.63
C THR A 25 1.15 -11.11 16.63
N PHE A 26 1.86 -11.08 15.50
CA PHE A 26 1.84 -12.18 14.53
C PHE A 26 2.27 -13.50 15.17
N LYS A 27 3.36 -13.50 15.96
CA LYS A 27 3.82 -14.71 16.68
C LYS A 27 2.77 -15.23 17.65
N ILE A 28 2.11 -14.33 18.40
CA ILE A 28 1.05 -14.70 19.34
C ILE A 28 -0.15 -15.29 18.60
N ALA A 29 -0.56 -14.70 17.47
CA ALA A 29 -1.65 -15.20 16.65
C ALA A 29 -1.35 -16.60 16.08
N VAL A 30 -0.13 -16.82 15.59
CA VAL A 30 0.32 -18.14 15.11
C VAL A 30 0.33 -19.16 16.25
N LEU A 31 0.82 -18.78 17.43
CA LEU A 31 0.79 -19.66 18.61
C LEU A 31 -0.65 -20.04 18.99
N GLY A 32 -1.57 -19.08 18.96
CA GLY A 32 -3.00 -19.32 19.19
C GLY A 32 -3.60 -20.30 18.18
N LEU A 33 -3.25 -20.16 16.90
CA LEU A 33 -3.64 -21.10 15.84
C LEU A 33 -3.13 -22.52 16.10
N VAL A 34 -1.86 -22.66 16.52
CA VAL A 34 -1.27 -23.96 16.84
C VAL A 34 -1.95 -24.60 18.05
N ILE A 35 -2.21 -23.83 19.11
CA ILE A 35 -2.92 -24.31 20.30
C ILE A 35 -4.33 -24.76 19.93
N TRP A 36 -5.06 -23.97 19.14
CA TRP A 36 -6.39 -24.35 18.67
C TRP A 36 -6.34 -25.64 17.85
N ALA A 37 -5.44 -25.76 16.88
CA ALA A 37 -5.28 -26.97 16.08
C ALA A 37 -4.97 -28.20 16.96
N ALA A 38 -4.12 -28.04 17.98
CA ALA A 38 -3.78 -29.10 18.93
C ALA A 38 -4.97 -29.53 19.82
N THR A 39 -5.95 -28.66 20.05
CA THR A 39 -7.20 -29.04 20.74
C THR A 39 -8.18 -29.82 19.85
N GLY A 40 -8.05 -29.73 18.52
CA GLY A 40 -8.94 -30.40 17.56
C GLY A 40 -9.09 -31.92 17.76
N PRO A 41 -8.00 -32.69 17.94
CA PRO A 41 -8.05 -34.13 18.22
C PRO A 41 -8.83 -34.49 19.49
N LEU A 42 -8.82 -33.65 20.53
CA LEU A 42 -9.58 -33.88 21.76
C LEU A 42 -11.09 -33.77 21.53
N PHE A 43 -11.50 -32.88 20.62
CA PHE A 43 -12.91 -32.61 20.28
C PHE A 43 -13.38 -33.32 19.00
N HIS A 44 -12.58 -34.27 18.48
CA HIS A 44 -12.88 -35.01 17.24
C HIS A 44 -13.19 -34.10 16.04
N PHE A 45 -12.63 -32.89 16.01
CA PHE A 45 -12.89 -31.89 14.98
C PHE A 45 -14.39 -31.62 14.73
N ASN A 46 -15.20 -31.67 15.79
CA ASN A 46 -16.66 -31.51 15.70
C ASN A 46 -17.09 -30.13 15.20
N ASP A 47 -18.37 -30.01 14.83
CA ASP A 47 -18.93 -28.77 14.28
C ASP A 47 -18.79 -27.58 15.24
N THR A 48 -18.88 -27.80 16.55
CA THR A 48 -18.72 -26.73 17.55
C THR A 48 -17.29 -26.19 17.57
N TRP A 49 -16.29 -27.06 17.46
CA TRP A 49 -14.88 -26.69 17.46
C TRP A 49 -14.52 -25.84 16.22
N GLN A 50 -15.09 -26.19 15.05
CA GLN A 50 -14.93 -25.41 13.83
C GLN A 50 -15.71 -24.09 13.89
N LEU A 51 -16.95 -24.12 14.40
CA LEU A 51 -17.82 -22.96 14.51
C LEU A 51 -17.17 -21.85 15.35
N ILE A 52 -16.57 -22.20 16.49
CA ILE A 52 -15.92 -21.23 17.38
C ILE A 52 -14.85 -20.43 16.63
N VAL A 53 -13.99 -21.08 15.83
CA VAL A 53 -12.93 -20.36 15.10
C VAL A 53 -13.46 -19.61 13.90
N ASN A 54 -14.42 -20.16 13.17
CA ASN A 54 -15.02 -19.46 12.04
C ASN A 54 -15.74 -18.17 12.49
N THR A 55 -16.57 -18.26 13.54
CA THR A 55 -17.26 -17.11 14.12
C THR A 55 -16.27 -16.09 14.70
N SER A 56 -15.24 -16.55 15.42
CA SER A 56 -14.23 -15.65 16.01
C SER A 56 -13.45 -14.88 14.93
N THR A 57 -12.97 -15.59 13.91
CA THR A 57 -12.23 -14.98 12.79
C THR A 57 -13.08 -13.96 12.05
N THR A 58 -14.37 -14.26 11.86
CA THR A 58 -15.32 -13.35 11.21
C THR A 58 -15.46 -12.04 11.98
N ILE A 59 -15.65 -12.11 13.31
CA ILE A 59 -15.75 -10.93 14.17
C ILE A 59 -14.43 -10.13 14.13
N ILE A 60 -13.29 -10.80 14.27
CA ILE A 60 -11.97 -10.15 14.22
C ILE A 60 -11.77 -9.46 12.87
N THR A 61 -12.11 -10.12 11.77
CA THR A 61 -12.00 -9.55 10.42
C THR A 61 -12.89 -8.34 10.26
N PHE A 62 -14.14 -8.41 10.74
CA PHE A 62 -15.07 -7.27 10.69
C PHE A 62 -14.51 -6.06 11.46
N LEU A 63 -13.98 -6.29 12.65
CA LEU A 63 -13.29 -5.25 13.43
C LEU A 63 -12.02 -4.73 12.73
N MET A 64 -11.25 -5.62 12.11
CA MET A 64 -10.04 -5.27 11.36
C MET A 64 -10.37 -4.35 10.19
N VAL A 65 -11.47 -4.60 9.46
CA VAL A 65 -11.93 -3.72 8.37
C VAL A 65 -12.18 -2.31 8.90
N PHE A 66 -12.89 -2.14 10.02
CA PHE A 66 -13.08 -0.81 10.63
C PHE A 66 -11.77 -0.18 11.09
N LEU A 67 -10.85 -0.97 11.65
CA LEU A 67 -9.56 -0.48 12.12
C LEU A 67 -8.68 0.00 10.95
N ILE A 68 -8.66 -0.78 9.86
CA ILE A 68 -7.98 -0.43 8.61
C ILE A 68 -8.61 0.83 8.03
N GLN A 69 -9.94 0.91 7.92
CA GLN A 69 -10.63 2.10 7.41
C GLN A 69 -10.32 3.35 8.25
N ASN A 70 -10.31 3.23 9.58
CA ASN A 70 -9.97 4.35 10.47
C ASN A 70 -8.51 4.81 10.29
N THR A 71 -7.57 3.86 10.16
CA THR A 71 -6.16 4.17 9.95
C THR A 71 -5.94 4.78 8.56
N GLN A 72 -6.53 4.19 7.52
CA GLN A 72 -6.47 4.67 6.14
C GLN A 72 -7.10 6.05 5.97
N ASN A 73 -8.23 6.33 6.63
CA ASN A 73 -8.85 7.65 6.56
C ASN A 73 -7.91 8.74 7.12
N ARG A 74 -7.25 8.45 8.23
CA ARG A 74 -6.28 9.37 8.86
C ARG A 74 -5.00 9.53 8.03
N ASP A 75 -4.53 8.46 7.38
CA ASP A 75 -3.34 8.51 6.52
C ASP A 75 -3.60 9.27 5.22
N ASN A 76 -4.81 9.13 4.64
CA ASN A 76 -5.23 9.93 3.47
C ASN A 76 -5.26 11.42 3.79
N ASP A 77 -5.84 11.81 4.93
CA ASP A 77 -5.85 13.22 5.37
C ASP A 77 -4.43 13.79 5.51
N ALA A 78 -3.52 13.01 6.11
CA ALA A 78 -2.12 13.40 6.26
C ALA A 78 -1.39 13.50 4.90
N LEU A 79 -1.73 12.65 3.93
CA LEU A 79 -1.19 12.68 2.58
C LEU A 79 -1.60 13.96 1.86
N HIS A 80 -2.88 14.36 1.96
CA HIS A 80 -3.38 15.62 1.39
C HIS A 80 -2.62 16.83 1.93
N ILE A 81 -2.44 16.91 3.25
CA ILE A 81 -1.68 18.02 3.89
C ILE A 81 -0.23 18.08 3.37
N LYS A 82 0.43 16.92 3.21
CA LYS A 82 1.80 16.87 2.67
C LYS A 82 1.87 17.33 1.21
N LEU A 83 0.88 16.96 0.38
CA LEU A 83 0.78 17.44 -1.00
C LEU A 83 0.58 18.96 -1.06
N ASP A 84 -0.32 19.49 -0.22
CA ASP A 84 -0.60 20.92 -0.14
C ASP A 84 0.65 21.70 0.29
N GLU A 85 1.42 21.18 1.23
CA GLU A 85 2.70 21.76 1.67
C GLU A 85 3.75 21.74 0.53
N LEU A 86 3.87 20.64 -0.22
CA LEU A 86 4.78 20.56 -1.37
C LEU A 86 4.39 21.55 -2.48
N LEU A 87 3.10 21.69 -2.78
CA LEU A 87 2.59 22.66 -3.74
C LEU A 87 2.84 24.10 -3.27
N ARG A 88 2.74 24.35 -1.96
CA ARG A 88 2.99 25.67 -1.36
C ARG A 88 4.47 26.07 -1.38
N VAL A 89 5.38 25.13 -1.11
CA VAL A 89 6.83 25.39 -1.06
C VAL A 89 7.44 25.37 -2.47
N SER A 90 6.81 24.67 -3.41
CA SER A 90 7.16 24.72 -4.83
C SER A 90 6.61 25.99 -5.49
N LYS A 91 7.41 27.06 -5.49
CA LYS A 91 7.16 28.26 -6.30
C LYS A 91 6.95 27.94 -7.80
N ASP A 92 7.52 26.83 -8.30
CA ASP A 92 7.33 26.35 -9.68
C ASP A 92 5.96 25.71 -9.92
N ALA A 93 5.33 25.09 -8.91
CA ALA A 93 3.98 24.53 -9.03
C ALA A 93 2.90 25.62 -9.04
N GLN A 94 3.13 26.72 -8.32
CA GLN A 94 2.26 27.89 -8.34
C GLN A 94 2.25 28.56 -9.72
N THR A 95 3.40 28.68 -10.38
CA THR A 95 3.50 29.16 -11.76
C THR A 95 2.90 28.16 -12.77
N ALA A 96 3.00 26.86 -12.53
CA ALA A 96 2.39 25.85 -13.42
C ALA A 96 0.84 25.77 -13.31
N LEU A 97 0.25 26.04 -12.13
CA LEU A 97 -1.20 26.05 -11.94
C LEU A 97 -1.85 27.37 -12.40
N LEU A 98 -1.21 28.53 -12.17
CA LEU A 98 -1.66 29.82 -12.72
C LEU A 98 -1.64 29.87 -14.25
N ASP A 99 -0.89 28.97 -14.88
CA ASP A 99 -0.64 28.89 -16.31
C ASP A 99 -1.44 27.76 -16.99
N LEU A 100 -2.34 27.08 -16.25
CA LEU A 100 -3.31 26.13 -16.81
C LEU A 100 -4.66 26.80 -17.12
N ASP A 101 -5.05 27.85 -16.40
CA ASP A 101 -6.29 28.59 -16.68
C ASP A 101 -6.19 29.51 -17.92
N GLU A 102 -4.98 29.89 -18.35
CA GLU A 102 -4.77 30.76 -19.52
C GLU A 102 -4.20 30.05 -20.77
N ARG A 103 -3.93 28.74 -20.74
CA ARG A 103 -3.25 28.06 -21.85
C ARG A 103 -4.16 27.39 -22.89
N ASP A 104 -4.16 28.01 -24.06
CA ASP A 104 -4.74 27.56 -25.32
C ASP A 104 -4.36 26.09 -25.67
N ALA A 105 -5.31 25.34 -26.22
CA ALA A 105 -5.28 23.87 -26.39
C ALA A 105 -4.04 23.31 -27.13
N LYS A 106 -3.35 24.17 -27.89
CA LYS A 106 -2.09 23.83 -28.58
C LYS A 106 -0.93 23.55 -27.61
N GLN A 107 -0.86 24.22 -26.46
CA GLN A 107 0.22 24.04 -25.48
C GLN A 107 0.05 22.74 -24.68
N LEU A 108 -1.20 22.40 -24.31
CA LEU A 108 -1.56 21.09 -23.72
C LEU A 108 -1.17 19.93 -24.64
N LYS A 109 -1.40 20.07 -25.94
CA LYS A 109 -1.00 19.07 -26.94
C LYS A 109 0.54 18.92 -27.02
N LYS A 110 1.29 20.01 -26.81
CA LYS A 110 2.76 20.00 -26.82
C LYS A 110 3.33 19.32 -25.56
N MET A 111 2.73 19.57 -24.40
CA MET A 111 3.07 18.86 -23.15
C MET A 111 2.78 17.36 -23.26
N ARG A 112 1.58 16.98 -23.75
CA ARG A 112 1.24 15.57 -23.99
C ARG A 112 2.27 14.90 -24.91
N LYS A 113 2.67 15.56 -25.99
CA LYS A 113 3.70 15.03 -26.90
C LYS A 113 5.04 14.81 -26.20
N ARG A 114 5.46 15.73 -25.32
CA ARG A 114 6.71 15.58 -24.55
C ARG A 114 6.65 14.39 -23.60
N TYR A 115 5.54 14.19 -22.89
CA TYR A 115 5.39 13.05 -21.98
C TYR A 115 5.33 11.71 -22.72
N VAL A 116 4.65 11.65 -23.88
CA VAL A 116 4.64 10.44 -24.73
C VAL A 116 6.04 10.13 -25.25
N GLU A 117 6.81 11.14 -25.64
CA GLU A 117 8.18 10.93 -26.13
C GLU A 117 9.14 10.45 -25.02
N LEU A 118 9.00 10.97 -23.80
CA LEU A 118 9.77 10.51 -22.64
C LEU A 118 9.44 9.05 -22.29
N GLY A 119 8.16 8.66 -22.35
CA GLY A 119 7.75 7.26 -22.15
C GLY A 119 8.29 6.33 -23.24
N ARG A 120 8.28 6.78 -24.50
CA ARG A 120 8.82 6.04 -25.64
C ARG A 120 10.34 5.86 -25.57
N GLN A 121 11.06 6.86 -25.06
CA GLN A 121 12.50 6.77 -24.82
C GLN A 121 12.83 5.75 -23.72
N ALA A 122 12.03 5.71 -22.65
CA ALA A 122 12.18 4.71 -21.60
C ALA A 122 11.89 3.27 -22.08
N GLU A 123 10.89 3.08 -22.97
CA GLU A 123 10.63 1.78 -23.62
C GLU A 123 11.69 1.37 -24.64
N CYS A 124 12.34 2.33 -25.30
CA CYS A 124 13.46 2.05 -26.21
C CYS A 124 14.72 1.63 -25.44
N ASP A 125 15.06 2.31 -24.33
CA ASP A 125 16.20 1.92 -23.49
C ASP A 125 16.03 0.49 -22.92
N ASP A 126 14.82 0.13 -22.48
CA ASP A 126 14.56 -1.20 -21.91
C ASP A 126 14.66 -2.32 -22.97
N ASN A 127 14.19 -2.07 -24.20
CA ASN A 127 14.31 -3.02 -25.30
C ASN A 127 15.74 -3.09 -25.88
N GLU A 128 16.49 -1.99 -25.89
CA GLU A 128 17.88 -1.96 -26.34
C GLU A 128 18.79 -2.73 -25.36
N VAL A 129 18.59 -2.53 -24.06
CA VAL A 129 19.29 -3.30 -23.00
C VAL A 129 18.95 -4.79 -23.11
N LYS A 130 17.68 -5.15 -23.33
CA LYS A 130 17.27 -6.54 -23.50
C LYS A 130 17.89 -7.21 -24.73
N ASN A 131 17.92 -6.52 -25.87
CA ASN A 131 18.55 -7.06 -27.09
C ASN A 131 20.07 -7.23 -26.95
N ILE A 132 20.73 -6.38 -26.17
CA ILE A 132 22.17 -6.52 -25.86
C ILE A 132 22.41 -7.74 -24.95
N ILE A 133 21.54 -7.97 -23.96
CA ILE A 133 21.65 -9.12 -23.05
C ILE A 133 21.38 -10.43 -23.79
N ASP A 134 20.33 -10.48 -24.61
CA ASP A 134 19.95 -11.66 -25.40
C ASP A 134 20.99 -11.98 -26.50
N GLY A 135 21.74 -10.97 -26.99
CA GLY A 135 22.82 -11.14 -27.97
C GLY A 135 24.16 -11.61 -27.39
N VAL A 136 24.31 -11.70 -26.07
CA VAL A 136 25.55 -12.14 -25.39
C VAL A 136 25.51 -13.63 -25.02
N GLU A 137 24.35 -14.29 -25.11
CA GLU A 137 24.13 -15.65 -24.58
C GLU A 137 24.23 -16.78 -25.62
N GLU A 138 24.78 -16.52 -26.82
CA GLU A 138 25.05 -17.58 -27.81
C GLU A 138 26.53 -18.00 -27.75
N PRO A 139 26.91 -19.08 -27.01
CA PRO A 139 28.20 -19.70 -27.21
C PRO A 139 28.17 -20.42 -28.56
N GLU A 140 28.97 -19.94 -29.52
CA GLU A 140 29.40 -20.73 -30.66
C GLU A 140 29.91 -22.09 -30.15
N SER A 141 29.12 -23.14 -30.39
CA SER A 141 29.59 -24.51 -30.27
C SER A 141 30.36 -24.86 -31.55
N PRO A 142 31.67 -25.16 -31.49
CA PRO A 142 32.42 -25.54 -32.67
C PRO A 142 31.99 -26.95 -33.12
N GLU A 143 31.47 -26.98 -34.34
CA GLU A 143 31.58 -28.01 -35.37
C GLU A 143 32.04 -29.42 -34.93
N LYS A 144 31.14 -30.40 -35.08
CA LYS A 144 31.45 -31.76 -35.56
C LYS A 144 30.21 -32.49 -36.05
#